data_AF-A0A3S0ZS52-F1
#
_entry.id   AF-A0A3S0ZS52-F1
#
_cell.length_a   1.000
_cell.length_b   1.000
_cell.length_c   1.000
_cell.angle_alpha   90.00
_cell.angle_beta   90.00
_cell.angle_gamma   90.00
#
_symmetry.space_group_name_H-M   'P 1'
#
loop_
_entity.id
_entity.type
_entity.pdbx_description
1 polymer ?
#
loop_
_entity_poly.entity_id
_entity_poly.type
_entity_poly.pdbx_seq_one_letter_code
_entity_poly.pdbx_strand_id
1 'polypeptide(L)'
;QAMFKDLHEKVLPVLTNFTLVVFDLGLNAVEREQVRTYCRCTFLHFPFEKFPEYFRTLKCFAWKVTAIRAMYEKANLVMWTDTSIRYTNPQVLLQFMDRARKRGLQQRLQPFHVPNPYHTLTQMFEHFGDSPCAHMAFHQVETGFGLYHKEPLIQHAVLDPWYACAVRGVCICPVEQKTVQSCPDIRGSTKIGVCMRNEQSAISLILAKVFREKYRAIVVRVGSFQRAMREHRYPYFKEL
;
A
#
# COMPACT_ATOMS: atom_id res chain seq x y z
N GLN A 1 -2.82 18.44 -3.11
CA GLN A 1 -3.62 19.35 -2.27
C GLN A 1 -5.00 18.79 -1.92
N ALA A 2 -5.80 18.28 -2.86
CA ALA A 2 -7.11 17.65 -2.55
C ALA A 2 -7.07 16.56 -1.46
N MET A 3 -5.99 15.78 -1.39
CA MET A 3 -5.77 14.82 -0.29
C MET A 3 -5.71 15.52 1.08
N PHE A 4 -4.97 16.63 1.18
CA PHE A 4 -4.83 17.37 2.44
C PHE A 4 -6.16 17.94 2.91
N LYS A 5 -6.98 18.49 1.99
CA LYS A 5 -8.34 18.92 2.32
C LYS A 5 -9.15 17.80 2.98
N ASP A 6 -9.18 16.65 2.32
CA ASP A 6 -9.94 15.49 2.79
C ASP A 6 -9.41 14.98 4.14
N LEU A 7 -8.10 14.93 4.33
CA LEU A 7 -7.51 14.57 5.62
C LEU A 7 -7.85 15.59 6.71
N HIS A 8 -7.58 16.88 6.48
CA HIS A 8 -7.77 17.94 7.47
C HIS A 8 -9.22 18.09 7.92
N GLU A 9 -10.16 18.00 6.99
CA GLU A 9 -11.58 18.23 7.29
C GLU A 9 -12.29 17.00 7.84
N LYS A 10 -11.84 15.79 7.47
CA LYS A 10 -12.60 14.57 7.78
C LYS A 10 -11.86 13.60 8.68
N VAL A 11 -10.57 13.39 8.45
CA VAL A 11 -9.80 12.34 9.14
C VAL A 11 -9.14 12.87 10.40
N LEU A 12 -8.39 13.97 10.30
CA LEU A 12 -7.67 14.53 11.44
C LEU A 12 -8.59 14.88 12.63
N PRO A 13 -9.83 15.38 12.44
CA PRO A 13 -10.73 15.70 13.56
C PRO A 13 -11.23 14.48 14.34
N VAL A 14 -11.22 13.28 13.74
CA VAL A 14 -11.69 12.05 14.40
C VAL A 14 -10.55 11.20 14.96
N LEU A 15 -9.31 11.47 14.58
CA LEU A 15 -8.15 10.76 15.09
C LEU A 15 -7.60 11.44 16.35
N THR A 16 -7.22 10.64 17.34
CA THR A 16 -6.55 11.09 18.56
C THR A 16 -5.17 10.45 18.67
N ASN A 17 -4.18 11.17 19.19
CA ASN A 17 -2.81 10.67 19.41
C ASN A 17 -2.19 10.04 18.15
N PHE A 18 -2.03 10.85 17.11
CA PHE A 18 -1.48 10.41 15.83
C PHE A 18 -0.41 11.39 15.33
N THR A 19 0.41 10.91 14.41
CA THR A 19 1.32 11.75 13.63
C THR A 19 1.06 11.51 12.15
N LEU A 20 0.72 12.56 11.41
CA LEU A 20 0.64 12.49 9.95
C LEU A 20 2.06 12.60 9.39
N VAL A 21 2.49 11.58 8.65
CA VAL A 21 3.79 11.58 7.96
C VAL A 21 3.56 11.63 6.45
N VAL A 22 4.25 12.53 5.77
CA VAL A 22 4.21 12.66 4.31
C VAL A 22 5.62 12.44 3.77
N PHE A 23 5.76 11.48 2.86
CA PHE A 23 7.02 11.23 2.18
C PHE A 23 7.11 12.04 0.88
N ASP A 24 8.16 12.84 0.75
CA ASP A 24 8.56 13.50 -0.49
C ASP A 24 9.27 12.50 -1.39
N LEU A 25 8.67 12.27 -2.57
CA LEU A 25 9.19 11.37 -3.60
C LEU A 25 9.78 12.12 -4.80
N GLY A 26 9.95 13.44 -4.72
CA GLY A 26 10.46 14.27 -5.80
C GLY A 26 9.64 15.53 -6.10
N LEU A 27 8.95 16.09 -5.11
CA LEU A 27 8.31 17.41 -5.23
C LEU A 27 9.36 18.47 -5.57
N ASN A 28 8.94 19.49 -6.34
CA ASN A 28 9.80 20.64 -6.62
C ASN A 28 9.87 21.60 -5.41
N ALA A 29 10.74 22.61 -5.47
CA ALA A 29 10.98 23.52 -4.33
C ALA A 29 9.71 24.24 -3.85
N VAL A 30 8.88 24.73 -4.79
CA VAL A 30 7.62 25.43 -4.49
C VAL A 30 6.62 24.47 -3.84
N GLU A 31 6.49 23.26 -4.38
CA GLU A 31 5.60 22.23 -3.83
C GLU A 31 6.03 21.78 -2.43
N ARG A 32 7.34 21.60 -2.20
CA ARG A 32 7.87 21.25 -0.87
C ARG A 32 7.53 22.33 0.15
N GLU A 33 7.73 23.59 -0.21
CA GLU A 33 7.44 24.70 0.68
C GLU A 33 5.95 24.75 1.03
N GLN A 34 5.10 24.66 0.01
CA GLN A 34 3.66 24.55 0.22
C GLN A 34 3.26 23.39 1.15
N VAL A 35 3.83 22.20 0.98
CA VAL A 35 3.53 21.07 1.86
C VAL A 35 4.01 21.35 3.29
N ARG A 36 5.23 21.87 3.48
CA ARG A 36 5.76 22.19 4.82
C ARG A 36 4.90 23.20 5.57
N THR A 37 4.44 24.24 4.87
CA THR A 37 3.64 25.30 5.47
C THR A 37 2.26 24.81 5.87
N TYR A 38 1.59 24.04 5.01
CA TYR A 38 0.15 23.81 5.15
C TYR A 38 -0.24 22.39 5.60
N CYS A 39 0.62 21.37 5.50
CA CYS A 39 0.19 19.98 5.68
C CYS A 39 -0.16 19.56 7.10
N ARG A 40 0.23 20.34 8.12
CA ARG A 40 0.11 19.96 9.55
C ARG A 40 0.67 18.55 9.82
N CYS A 41 1.86 18.28 9.28
CA CYS A 41 2.43 16.94 9.20
C CYS A 41 3.95 16.94 9.43
N THR A 42 4.50 15.75 9.71
CA THR A 42 5.94 15.49 9.58
C THR A 42 6.25 15.20 8.11
N PHE A 43 6.93 16.13 7.45
CA PHE A 43 7.31 16.00 6.05
C PHE A 43 8.75 15.46 5.91
N LEU A 44 8.90 14.29 5.29
CA LEU A 44 10.16 13.55 5.21
C LEU A 44 10.60 13.36 3.76
N HIS A 45 11.87 13.65 3.46
CA HIS A 45 12.46 13.24 2.19
C HIS A 45 12.73 11.75 2.16
N PHE A 46 12.32 11.06 1.09
CA PHE A 46 12.68 9.65 0.91
C PHE A 46 14.12 9.54 0.36
N PRO A 47 15.05 8.90 1.07
CA PRO A 47 16.48 8.91 0.72
C PRO A 47 16.79 7.88 -0.38
N PHE A 48 16.36 8.14 -1.62
CA PHE A 48 16.54 7.23 -2.75
C PHE A 48 18.00 6.85 -3.01
N GLU A 49 18.94 7.73 -2.67
CA GLU A 49 20.38 7.53 -2.78
C GLU A 49 20.93 6.39 -1.90
N LYS A 50 20.17 5.97 -0.88
CA LYS A 50 20.55 4.86 0.01
C LYS A 50 20.05 3.50 -0.47
N PHE A 51 19.33 3.45 -1.59
CA PHE A 51 18.68 2.25 -2.10
C PHE A 51 19.11 1.96 -3.54
N PRO A 52 18.93 0.70 -4.00
CA PRO A 52 19.16 0.35 -5.40
C PRO A 52 18.40 1.25 -6.38
N GLU A 53 18.94 1.44 -7.58
CA GLU A 53 18.43 2.39 -8.57
C GLU A 53 16.93 2.23 -8.88
N TYR A 54 16.42 0.98 -8.92
CA TYR A 54 15.00 0.71 -9.19
C TYR A 54 14.03 1.30 -8.15
N PHE A 55 14.51 1.75 -6.97
CA PHE A 55 13.69 2.52 -6.04
C PHE A 55 13.26 3.88 -6.62
N ARG A 56 14.09 4.48 -7.49
CA ARG A 56 13.77 5.73 -8.20
C ARG A 56 12.70 5.52 -9.26
N THR A 57 12.55 4.30 -9.77
CA THR A 57 11.39 3.92 -10.58
C THR A 57 10.17 3.80 -9.66
N LEU A 58 9.46 4.92 -9.45
CA LEU A 58 8.34 4.98 -8.50
C LEU A 58 7.24 3.92 -8.74
N LYS A 59 7.14 3.42 -9.99
CA LYS A 59 6.24 2.34 -10.40
C LYS A 59 6.68 0.93 -9.98
N CYS A 60 7.91 0.75 -9.50
CA CYS A 60 8.31 -0.47 -8.79
C CYS A 60 7.75 -0.52 -7.36
N PHE A 61 7.35 0.63 -6.79
CA PHE A 61 6.77 0.77 -5.45
C PHE A 61 7.58 0.20 -4.26
N ALA A 62 8.84 -0.20 -4.47
CA ALA A 62 9.74 -0.66 -3.42
C ALA A 62 9.92 0.38 -2.29
N TRP A 63 9.92 1.66 -2.65
CA TRP A 63 9.96 2.79 -1.72
C TRP A 63 8.77 2.79 -0.74
N LYS A 64 7.56 2.38 -1.18
CA LYS A 64 6.35 2.37 -0.36
C LYS A 64 6.49 1.35 0.78
N VAL A 65 6.89 0.13 0.44
CA VAL A 65 7.07 -0.95 1.44
C VAL A 65 8.10 -0.54 2.47
N THR A 66 9.20 0.06 2.01
CA THR A 66 10.27 0.57 2.86
C THR A 66 9.79 1.67 3.79
N ALA A 67 8.99 2.62 3.29
CA ALA A 67 8.39 3.68 4.10
C ALA A 67 7.45 3.11 5.18
N ILE A 68 6.58 2.16 4.82
CA ILE A 68 5.69 1.47 5.77
C ILE A 68 6.50 0.75 6.84
N ARG A 69 7.52 -0.02 6.45
CA ARG A 69 8.38 -0.79 7.36
C ARG A 69 9.14 0.12 8.33
N ALA A 70 9.63 1.27 7.85
CA ALA A 70 10.33 2.26 8.68
C ALA A 70 9.39 2.94 9.69
N MET A 71 8.15 3.23 9.30
CA MET A 71 7.16 3.81 10.22
C MET A 71 6.63 2.79 11.23
N TYR A 72 6.57 1.52 10.86
CA TYR A 72 6.17 0.43 11.75
C TYR A 72 7.08 0.28 12.97
N GLU A 73 8.37 0.60 12.83
CA GLU A 73 9.28 0.62 13.99
C GLU A 73 8.91 1.70 15.01
N LYS A 74 8.32 2.81 14.55
CA LYS A 74 8.10 4.03 15.33
C LYS A 74 6.70 4.15 15.92
N ALA A 75 5.75 3.32 15.52
CA ALA A 75 4.34 3.45 15.90
C ALA A 75 3.70 2.11 16.26
N ASN A 76 2.75 2.11 17.20
CA ASN A 76 1.99 0.92 17.56
C ASN A 76 0.96 0.53 16.49
N LEU A 77 0.51 1.46 15.66
CA LEU A 77 -0.38 1.21 14.53
C LEU A 77 0.01 2.15 13.39
N VAL A 78 0.33 1.59 12.23
CA VAL A 78 0.60 2.35 11.01
C VAL A 78 -0.61 2.28 10.10
N MET A 79 -1.15 3.44 9.72
CA MET A 79 -2.11 3.58 8.64
C MET A 79 -1.40 4.09 7.40
N TRP A 80 -1.28 3.25 6.37
CA TRP A 80 -0.87 3.71 5.04
C TRP A 80 -2.09 4.15 4.24
N THR A 81 -1.97 5.27 3.53
CA THR A 81 -2.98 5.74 2.58
C THR A 81 -2.32 6.42 1.40
N ASP A 82 -2.70 6.05 0.18
CA ASP A 82 -2.24 6.72 -1.03
C ASP A 82 -2.89 8.10 -1.16
N THR A 83 -2.20 9.00 -1.87
CA THR A 83 -2.68 10.36 -2.12
C THR A 83 -3.97 10.43 -2.96
N SER A 84 -4.36 9.32 -3.58
CA SER A 84 -5.62 9.17 -4.31
C SER A 84 -6.80 8.74 -3.45
N ILE A 85 -6.58 8.33 -2.19
CA ILE A 85 -7.68 7.90 -1.31
C ILE A 85 -8.45 9.10 -0.77
N ARG A 86 -9.78 8.98 -0.72
CA ARG A 86 -10.69 9.94 -0.09
C ARG A 86 -11.61 9.23 0.89
N TYR A 87 -11.81 9.82 2.06
CA TYR A 87 -12.62 9.26 3.14
C TYR A 87 -14.06 9.76 3.03
N THR A 88 -15.00 8.82 3.02
CA THR A 88 -16.43 9.06 2.96
C THR A 88 -17.10 8.91 4.32
N ASN A 89 -16.53 8.08 5.21
CA ASN A 89 -17.04 7.89 6.57
C ASN A 89 -15.89 7.67 7.57
N PRO A 90 -15.33 8.73 8.16
CA PRO A 90 -14.22 8.64 9.11
C PRO A 90 -14.53 7.86 10.39
N GLN A 91 -15.80 7.76 10.80
CA GLN A 91 -16.18 6.98 11.99
C GLN A 91 -16.02 5.47 11.76
N VAL A 92 -16.35 5.01 10.55
CA VAL A 92 -16.11 3.60 10.16
C VAL A 92 -14.60 3.32 10.06
N LEU A 93 -13.76 4.29 9.67
CA LEU A 93 -12.30 4.12 9.72
C LEU A 93 -11.81 3.75 11.13
N LEU A 94 -12.32 4.40 12.18
CA LEU A 94 -11.94 4.07 13.56
C LEU A 94 -12.24 2.61 13.91
N GLN A 95 -13.38 2.07 13.47
CA GLN A 95 -13.74 0.66 13.65
C GLN A 95 -12.74 -0.28 12.97
N PHE A 96 -12.21 0.10 11.79
CA PHE A 96 -11.18 -0.66 11.10
C PHE A 96 -9.82 -0.58 11.81
N MET A 97 -9.49 0.56 12.42
CA MET A 97 -8.30 0.71 13.26
C MET A 97 -8.38 -0.22 14.49
N ASP A 98 -9.53 -0.31 15.14
CA ASP A 98 -9.75 -1.25 16.25
C ASP A 98 -9.67 -2.71 15.82
N ARG A 99 -10.20 -3.03 14.63
CA ARG A 99 -10.04 -4.36 14.04
C ARG A 99 -8.58 -4.69 13.77
N ALA A 100 -7.79 -3.74 13.27
CA ALA A 100 -6.36 -3.93 13.04
C ALA A 100 -5.62 -4.17 14.36
N ARG A 101 -5.93 -3.42 15.43
CA ARG A 101 -5.36 -3.68 16.77
C ARG A 101 -5.68 -5.08 17.29
N LYS A 102 -6.88 -5.59 17.02
CA LYS A 102 -7.33 -6.92 17.48
C LYS A 102 -6.82 -8.08 16.63
N ARG A 103 -6.48 -7.83 15.36
CA ARG A 103 -6.16 -8.87 14.36
C ARG A 103 -4.78 -8.74 13.73
N GLY A 104 -4.01 -7.76 14.19
CA GLY A 104 -2.72 -7.35 13.63
C GLY A 104 -2.76 -6.56 12.34
N LEU A 105 -3.69 -6.87 11.43
CA LEU A 105 -3.68 -6.29 10.09
C LEU A 105 -5.09 -6.08 9.56
N GLN A 106 -5.31 -4.99 8.81
CA GLN A 106 -6.41 -4.87 7.85
C GLN A 106 -5.88 -4.36 6.52
N GLN A 107 -6.03 -5.16 5.46
CA GLN A 107 -5.56 -4.85 4.11
C GLN A 107 -6.75 -4.67 3.16
N ARG A 108 -6.69 -3.64 2.30
CA ARG A 108 -7.75 -3.37 1.33
C ARG A 108 -7.83 -4.45 0.25
N LEU A 109 -8.99 -5.07 0.07
CA LEU A 109 -9.28 -6.01 -1.02
C LEU A 109 -9.36 -5.27 -2.37
N GLN A 110 -8.83 -5.87 -3.44
CA GLN A 110 -9.06 -5.36 -4.81
C GLN A 110 -10.53 -5.56 -5.22
N PRO A 111 -11.22 -4.52 -5.73
CA PRO A 111 -12.65 -4.59 -6.02
C PRO A 111 -13.02 -5.56 -7.16
N PHE A 112 -12.10 -5.83 -8.08
CA PHE A 112 -12.36 -6.69 -9.25
C PHE A 112 -12.25 -8.19 -8.98
N HIS A 113 -11.96 -8.60 -7.73
CA HIS A 113 -11.92 -10.02 -7.33
C HIS A 113 -11.02 -10.89 -8.23
N VAL A 114 -9.92 -10.32 -8.72
CA VAL A 114 -8.97 -11.05 -9.55
C VAL A 114 -8.03 -11.87 -8.65
N PRO A 115 -7.81 -13.17 -8.93
CA PRO A 115 -6.77 -13.95 -8.26
C PRO A 115 -5.39 -13.33 -8.46
N ASN A 116 -4.60 -13.26 -7.39
CA ASN A 116 -3.28 -12.64 -7.41
C ASN A 116 -2.30 -13.19 -8.48
N PRO A 117 -2.31 -14.51 -8.83
CA PRO A 117 -1.39 -15.06 -9.83
C PRO A 117 -1.49 -14.44 -11.23
N TYR A 118 -2.64 -13.90 -11.62
CA TYR A 118 -2.77 -13.22 -12.91
C TYR A 118 -1.92 -11.95 -12.99
N HIS A 119 -1.73 -11.25 -11.88
CA HIS A 119 -1.02 -9.98 -11.81
C HIS A 119 0.36 -10.11 -11.15
N THR A 120 0.89 -11.33 -11.08
CA THR A 120 2.17 -11.63 -10.42
C THR A 120 3.04 -12.40 -11.39
N LEU A 121 4.21 -11.85 -11.71
CA LEU A 121 5.18 -12.51 -12.59
C LEU A 121 5.83 -13.71 -11.90
N THR A 122 6.22 -14.72 -12.68
CA THR A 122 6.79 -15.99 -12.20
C THR A 122 8.02 -15.77 -11.30
N GLN A 123 8.86 -14.78 -11.60
CA GLN A 123 10.07 -14.45 -10.82
C GLN A 123 9.75 -14.16 -9.35
N MET A 124 8.59 -13.59 -9.04
CA MET A 124 8.19 -13.36 -7.66
C MET A 124 7.83 -14.66 -6.95
N PHE A 125 7.14 -15.58 -7.63
CA PHE A 125 6.85 -16.91 -7.08
C PHE A 125 8.14 -17.70 -6.84
N GLU A 126 9.05 -17.70 -7.80
CA GLU A 126 10.38 -18.31 -7.68
C GLU A 126 11.16 -17.72 -6.49
N HIS A 127 11.13 -16.39 -6.33
CA HIS A 127 11.77 -15.73 -5.19
C HIS A 127 11.21 -16.18 -3.84
N PHE A 128 9.89 -16.36 -3.74
CA PHE A 128 9.24 -16.85 -2.52
C PHE A 128 9.31 -18.38 -2.35
N GLY A 129 9.86 -19.11 -3.32
CA GLY A 129 9.85 -20.57 -3.35
C GLY A 129 8.42 -21.13 -3.33
N ASP A 130 7.52 -20.52 -4.10
CA ASP A 130 6.09 -20.80 -4.08
C ASP A 130 5.54 -21.11 -5.48
N SER A 131 4.31 -21.62 -5.56
CA SER A 131 3.63 -21.98 -6.80
C SER A 131 2.41 -21.09 -7.05
N PRO A 132 2.24 -20.55 -8.28
CA PRO A 132 1.03 -19.81 -8.67
C PRO A 132 -0.28 -20.54 -8.30
N CYS A 133 -0.32 -21.86 -8.46
CA CYS A 133 -1.50 -22.69 -8.21
C CYS A 133 -1.97 -22.61 -6.75
N ALA A 134 -1.04 -22.50 -5.79
CA ALA A 134 -1.35 -22.42 -4.35
C ALA A 134 -2.10 -21.13 -3.97
N HIS A 135 -2.11 -20.14 -4.87
CA HIS A 135 -2.64 -18.79 -4.65
C HIS A 135 -3.88 -18.47 -5.50
N MET A 136 -4.35 -19.39 -6.35
CA MET A 136 -5.51 -19.15 -7.23
C MET A 136 -6.82 -18.92 -6.48
N ALA A 137 -6.95 -19.43 -5.25
CA ALA A 137 -8.13 -19.22 -4.40
C ALA A 137 -8.18 -17.85 -3.71
N PHE A 138 -7.10 -17.06 -3.81
CA PHE A 138 -6.96 -15.79 -3.08
C PHE A 138 -6.97 -14.61 -4.04
N HIS A 139 -7.95 -13.73 -3.83
CA HIS A 139 -8.04 -12.48 -4.57
C HIS A 139 -6.86 -11.56 -4.21
N GLN A 140 -6.42 -10.74 -5.15
CA GLN A 140 -5.40 -9.74 -4.89
C GLN A 140 -5.89 -8.66 -3.91
N VAL A 141 -4.95 -8.11 -3.14
CA VAL A 141 -5.16 -6.92 -2.31
C VAL A 141 -4.58 -5.67 -2.98
N GLU A 142 -5.12 -4.50 -2.64
CA GLU A 142 -4.56 -3.20 -3.02
C GLU A 142 -3.80 -2.59 -1.84
N THR A 143 -2.65 -1.99 -2.11
CA THR A 143 -1.77 -1.34 -1.12
C THR A 143 -1.99 0.17 -1.05
N GLY A 144 -3.08 0.66 -1.67
CA GLY A 144 -3.50 2.05 -1.54
C GLY A 144 -4.02 2.39 -0.15
N PHE A 145 -4.38 1.39 0.64
CA PHE A 145 -4.73 1.53 2.04
C PHE A 145 -4.37 0.26 2.81
N GLY A 146 -3.81 0.40 4.01
CA GLY A 146 -3.54 -0.71 4.91
C GLY A 146 -3.34 -0.23 6.35
N LEU A 147 -3.69 -1.07 7.31
CA LEU A 147 -3.53 -0.84 8.74
C LEU A 147 -2.67 -1.96 9.32
N TYR A 148 -1.52 -1.61 9.91
CA TYR A 148 -0.51 -2.56 10.40
C TYR A 148 -0.25 -2.29 11.89
N HIS A 149 -0.74 -3.17 12.76
CA HIS A 149 -0.55 -3.08 14.20
C HIS A 149 0.76 -3.76 14.62
N LYS A 150 1.47 -3.14 15.56
CA LYS A 150 2.80 -3.57 16.00
C LYS A 150 2.71 -4.81 16.86
N GLU A 151 2.96 -5.96 16.25
CA GLU A 151 3.06 -7.25 16.93
C GLU A 151 4.02 -8.22 16.21
N PRO A 152 4.58 -9.22 16.91
CA PRO A 152 5.61 -10.09 16.34
C PRO A 152 5.17 -10.85 15.08
N LEU A 153 3.93 -11.34 15.04
CA LEU A 153 3.41 -12.05 13.87
C LEU A 153 3.38 -11.15 12.64
N ILE A 154 2.84 -9.94 12.76
CA ILE A 154 2.75 -9.00 11.63
C ILE A 154 4.14 -8.51 11.22
N GLN A 155 5.03 -8.29 12.16
CA GLN A 155 6.40 -7.91 11.86
C GLN A 155 7.12 -9.01 11.05
N HIS A 156 7.24 -10.21 11.62
CA HIS A 156 8.11 -11.24 11.09
C HIS A 156 7.49 -12.06 9.97
N ALA A 157 6.17 -12.29 10.01
CA ALA A 157 5.50 -13.11 9.00
C ALA A 157 4.93 -12.28 7.85
N VAL A 158 4.73 -10.95 8.03
CA VAL A 158 4.15 -10.09 6.99
C VAL A 158 5.12 -9.02 6.50
N LEU A 159 5.55 -8.12 7.37
CA LEU A 159 6.29 -6.93 6.95
C LEU A 159 7.76 -7.20 6.60
N ASP A 160 8.45 -8.05 7.36
CA ASP A 160 9.84 -8.43 7.07
C ASP A 160 9.98 -9.15 5.71
N PRO A 161 9.17 -10.17 5.35
CA PRO A 161 9.25 -10.77 4.01
C PRO A 161 8.79 -9.82 2.90
N TRP A 162 7.82 -8.94 3.18
CA TRP A 162 7.40 -7.93 2.19
C TRP A 162 8.54 -6.94 1.91
N TYR A 163 9.22 -6.48 2.97
CA TYR A 163 10.39 -5.62 2.85
C TYR A 163 11.58 -6.33 2.19
N ALA A 164 11.83 -7.60 2.53
CA ALA A 164 12.87 -8.41 1.90
C ALA A 164 12.65 -8.51 0.38
N CYS A 165 11.42 -8.72 -0.08
CA CYS A 165 11.07 -8.65 -1.50
C CYS A 165 11.31 -7.25 -2.07
N ALA A 166 10.90 -6.19 -1.36
CA ALA A 166 11.04 -4.80 -1.82
C ALA A 166 12.50 -4.38 -2.04
N VAL A 167 13.46 -4.92 -1.27
CA VAL A 167 14.90 -4.64 -1.45
C VAL A 167 15.58 -5.61 -2.43
N ARG A 168 14.83 -6.49 -3.09
CA ARG A 168 15.32 -7.42 -4.11
C ARG A 168 14.64 -7.14 -5.44
N GLY A 169 15.38 -6.55 -6.38
CA GLY A 169 14.87 -6.18 -7.71
C GLY A 169 14.19 -7.35 -8.44
N VAL A 170 14.80 -8.54 -8.39
CA VAL A 170 14.24 -9.78 -8.98
C VAL A 170 12.87 -10.17 -8.39
N CYS A 171 12.55 -9.76 -7.17
CA CYS A 171 11.23 -9.98 -6.59
C CYS A 171 10.26 -8.86 -6.97
N ILE A 172 10.58 -7.63 -6.57
CA ILE A 172 9.63 -6.52 -6.61
C ILE A 172 9.49 -5.88 -8.00
N CYS A 173 10.57 -5.88 -8.78
CA CYS A 173 10.68 -5.15 -10.05
C CYS A 173 11.59 -5.89 -11.05
N PRO A 174 11.28 -7.16 -11.41
CA PRO A 174 12.19 -8.04 -12.16
C PRO A 174 12.41 -7.64 -13.62
N VAL A 175 11.49 -6.83 -14.17
CA VAL A 175 11.49 -6.42 -15.58
C VAL A 175 11.17 -4.92 -15.68
N GLU A 176 11.41 -4.34 -16.85
CA GLU A 176 11.08 -2.93 -17.10
C GLU A 176 9.59 -2.67 -16.88
N GLN A 177 9.26 -1.79 -15.94
CA GLN A 177 7.88 -1.63 -15.47
C GLN A 177 6.91 -1.16 -16.55
N LYS A 178 7.37 -0.42 -17.56
CA LYS A 178 6.53 0.02 -18.67
C LYS A 178 5.94 -1.15 -19.46
N THR A 179 6.63 -2.29 -19.50
CA THR A 179 6.22 -3.48 -20.25
C THR A 179 5.14 -4.30 -19.55
N VAL A 180 5.00 -4.16 -18.23
CA VAL A 180 4.12 -5.03 -17.40
C VAL A 180 3.15 -4.26 -16.51
N GLN A 181 3.16 -2.93 -16.53
CA GLN A 181 2.28 -2.12 -15.67
C GLN A 181 0.80 -2.17 -16.08
N SER A 182 0.53 -2.31 -17.39
CA SER A 182 -0.82 -2.42 -17.90
C SER A 182 -1.34 -3.83 -17.69
N CYS A 183 -2.44 -3.97 -16.96
CA CYS A 183 -3.11 -5.26 -16.77
C CYS A 183 -4.29 -5.33 -17.74
N PRO A 184 -4.27 -6.23 -18.73
CA PRO A 184 -5.41 -6.44 -19.60
C PRO A 184 -6.57 -7.07 -18.82
N ASP A 185 -7.74 -7.07 -19.43
CA ASP A 185 -8.84 -7.89 -18.96
C ASP A 185 -8.47 -9.38 -19.08
N ILE A 186 -8.61 -10.11 -17.98
CA ILE A 186 -8.23 -11.52 -17.88
C ILE A 186 -9.43 -12.47 -17.87
N ARG A 187 -10.65 -11.97 -18.11
CA ARG A 187 -11.85 -12.82 -18.19
C ARG A 187 -11.64 -13.95 -19.20
N GLY A 188 -11.72 -15.20 -18.74
CA GLY A 188 -11.50 -16.40 -19.55
C GLY A 188 -10.05 -16.78 -19.82
N SER A 189 -9.07 -16.03 -19.31
CA SER A 189 -7.65 -16.36 -19.44
C SER A 189 -7.20 -17.36 -18.38
N THR A 190 -6.35 -18.31 -18.78
CA THR A 190 -5.59 -19.20 -17.87
C THR A 190 -4.14 -18.76 -17.70
N LYS A 191 -3.72 -17.70 -18.40
CA LYS A 191 -2.33 -17.21 -18.36
C LYS A 191 -2.06 -16.49 -17.05
N ILE A 192 -1.10 -16.99 -16.28
CA ILE A 192 -0.56 -16.30 -15.10
C ILE A 192 0.45 -15.23 -15.50
N GLY A 193 0.70 -14.25 -14.62
CA GLY A 193 1.70 -13.21 -14.84
C GLY A 193 1.45 -12.38 -16.11
N VAL A 194 0.19 -12.04 -16.41
CA VAL A 194 -0.13 -11.20 -17.59
C VAL A 194 0.35 -9.76 -17.43
N CYS A 195 0.54 -9.32 -16.19
CA CYS A 195 1.05 -8.02 -15.80
C CYS A 195 1.67 -8.12 -14.41
N MET A 196 2.20 -7.02 -13.89
CA MET A 196 2.80 -6.95 -12.56
C MET A 196 2.14 -5.86 -11.72
N ARG A 197 1.75 -6.22 -10.49
CA ARG A 197 1.26 -5.28 -9.47
C ARG A 197 2.24 -5.13 -8.29
N ASN A 198 3.50 -5.51 -8.50
CA ASN A 198 4.65 -5.23 -7.65
C ASN A 198 4.40 -5.54 -6.17
N GLU A 199 4.38 -4.52 -5.32
CA GLU A 199 4.24 -4.65 -3.89
C GLU A 199 2.87 -5.20 -3.48
N GLN A 200 1.82 -4.97 -4.27
CA GLN A 200 0.49 -5.59 -4.08
C GLN A 200 0.55 -7.10 -4.31
N SER A 201 1.28 -7.52 -5.34
CA SER A 201 1.49 -8.93 -5.65
C SER A 201 2.20 -9.62 -4.49
N ALA A 202 3.29 -9.02 -4.00
CA ALA A 202 4.09 -9.57 -2.91
C ALA A 202 3.27 -9.75 -1.63
N ILE A 203 2.60 -8.69 -1.16
CA ILE A 203 1.79 -8.79 0.06
C ILE A 203 0.62 -9.74 -0.11
N SER A 204 0.01 -9.82 -1.30
CA SER A 204 -1.09 -10.78 -1.54
C SER A 204 -0.63 -12.24 -1.35
N LEU A 205 0.56 -12.60 -1.85
CA LEU A 205 1.15 -13.93 -1.65
C LEU A 205 1.42 -14.20 -0.16
N ILE A 206 2.03 -13.24 0.52
CA ILE A 206 2.37 -13.35 1.94
C ILE A 206 1.10 -13.54 2.78
N LEU A 207 0.08 -12.71 2.56
CA LEU A 207 -1.17 -12.78 3.32
C LEU A 207 -1.95 -14.07 3.04
N ALA A 208 -1.97 -14.52 1.78
CA ALA A 208 -2.56 -15.81 1.41
C ALA A 208 -1.88 -16.96 2.16
N LYS A 209 -0.54 -16.98 2.20
CA LYS A 209 0.24 -18.03 2.86
C LYS A 209 0.11 -18.01 4.38
N VAL A 210 0.16 -16.84 5.00
CA VAL A 210 0.11 -16.69 6.48
C VAL A 210 -1.30 -16.95 7.02
N PHE A 211 -2.33 -16.42 6.37
CA PHE A 211 -3.67 -16.40 6.95
C PHE A 211 -4.62 -17.45 6.38
N ARG A 212 -4.40 -17.98 5.17
CA ARG A 212 -5.19 -19.07 4.54
C ARG A 212 -6.70 -18.99 4.85
N GLU A 213 -7.25 -19.84 5.71
CA GLU A 213 -8.67 -19.90 6.07
C GLU A 213 -9.18 -18.61 6.73
N LYS A 214 -8.28 -17.85 7.36
CA LYS A 214 -8.54 -16.53 7.99
C LYS A 214 -8.26 -15.35 7.06
N TYR A 215 -7.95 -15.57 5.78
CA TYR A 215 -7.65 -14.50 4.82
C TYR A 215 -8.73 -13.41 4.75
N ARG A 216 -10.01 -13.77 4.81
CA ARG A 216 -11.12 -12.78 4.79
C ARG A 216 -11.30 -12.01 6.11
N ALA A 217 -10.61 -12.39 7.19
CA ALA A 217 -10.64 -11.66 8.45
C ALA A 217 -9.71 -10.44 8.45
N ILE A 218 -8.65 -10.49 7.64
CA ILE A 218 -7.64 -9.44 7.49
C ILE A 218 -7.77 -8.68 6.17
N VAL A 219 -8.26 -9.32 5.10
CA VAL A 219 -8.50 -8.66 3.80
C VAL A 219 -9.94 -8.19 3.70
N VAL A 220 -10.12 -6.88 3.54
CA VAL A 220 -11.40 -6.21 3.75
C VAL A 220 -11.80 -5.27 2.62
N ARG A 221 -13.11 -5.21 2.37
CA ARG A 221 -13.70 -4.17 1.53
C ARG A 221 -13.77 -2.87 2.33
N VAL A 222 -13.34 -1.79 1.69
CA VAL A 222 -13.23 -0.46 2.32
C VAL A 222 -14.21 0.57 1.76
N GLY A 223 -15.05 0.16 0.80
CA GLY A 223 -15.99 1.05 0.11
C GLY A 223 -17.03 1.72 1.03
N SER A 224 -17.23 1.19 2.23
CA SER A 224 -18.09 1.80 3.25
C SER A 224 -17.52 3.08 3.87
N PHE A 225 -16.21 3.33 3.76
CA PHE A 225 -15.58 4.47 4.41
C PHE A 225 -14.55 5.23 3.57
N GLN A 226 -14.19 4.72 2.40
CA GLN A 226 -13.29 5.41 1.48
C GLN A 226 -13.55 5.03 0.02
N ARG A 227 -13.01 5.83 -0.88
CA ARG A 227 -12.93 5.56 -2.33
C ARG A 227 -11.61 6.06 -2.90
N ALA A 228 -11.18 5.48 -4.02
CA ALA A 228 -10.03 5.98 -4.77
C ALA A 228 -10.50 7.02 -5.79
N MET A 229 -9.90 8.22 -5.76
CA MET A 229 -10.09 9.31 -6.71
C MET A 229 -8.73 9.72 -7.26
N ARG A 230 -8.32 9.08 -8.35
CA ARG A 230 -7.08 9.43 -9.06
C ARG A 230 -7.25 10.78 -9.75
N GLU A 231 -6.16 11.55 -9.83
CA GLU A 231 -6.10 12.83 -10.53
C GLU A 231 -7.06 13.92 -10.03
N HIS A 232 -7.70 13.72 -8.87
CA HIS A 232 -8.49 14.76 -8.23
C HIS A 232 -7.61 15.93 -7.78
N ARG A 233 -7.66 17.02 -8.55
CA ARG A 233 -6.96 18.29 -8.28
C ARG A 233 -7.90 19.27 -7.59
N TYR A 234 -7.41 19.93 -6.56
CA TYR A 234 -8.12 20.98 -5.84
C TYR A 234 -7.09 21.89 -5.14
N PRO A 235 -7.14 23.21 -5.32
CA PRO A 235 -6.10 24.15 -4.88
C PRO A 235 -6.22 24.55 -3.39
N TYR A 236 -6.41 23.56 -2.51
CA TYR A 236 -6.75 23.74 -1.10
C TYR A 236 -5.81 24.68 -0.33
N PHE A 237 -4.51 24.68 -0.63
CA PHE A 237 -3.55 25.52 0.09
C PHE A 237 -3.71 27.02 -0.19
N LYS A 238 -4.53 27.41 -1.17
CA LYS A 238 -4.91 28.81 -1.39
C LYS A 238 -6.08 29.26 -0.50
N GLU A 239 -6.74 28.32 0.17
CA GLU A 239 -7.90 28.55 1.04
C GLU A 239 -7.51 28.52 2.54
N LEU A 240 -6.25 28.21 2.85
CA LEU A 240 -5.67 28.18 4.19
C LEU A 240 -4.86 29.44 4.43
#